data_AF-A0A257LYZ0-F1
#
_entry.id   AF-A0A257LYZ0-F1
#
_cell.length_a   1.000
_cell.length_b   1.000
_cell.length_c   1.000
_cell.angle_alpha   90.00
_cell.angle_beta   90.00
_cell.angle_gamma   90.00
#
_symmetry.space_group_name_H-M   'P 1'
#
loop_
_entity.id
_entity.type
_entity.pdbx_description
1 polymer ?
#
loop_
_entity_poly.entity_id
_entity_poly.type
_entity_poly.pdbx_seq_one_letter_code
_entity_poly.pdbx_strand_id
1 'polypeptide(L)'
;ASADTLLLKNGTKLEGKILKEDPQSYLVEVMVTKSIKEEKTIAKSDVAKIDRVKPDEIAFAPLAKLTPAPDLLSAGEYKIRISKLEKFIQEFPTGTSTPRAKAMLEDLQKEQAAVEEGGVKLNGNIIPASEREANKVELAARALELSIRAHFKASEFLAALREFSVLEKDYSTTLPFKESIPIAKQAIEAYSAQISEISASLPKRLEDRKVGLERMSSDDRNNSARAIGEQDAAVEKRFTEEKKSGVKWITPDSFHKASLDDTTRFADQELKRLQALKLDSKIDAGKAWRDAWAAVHGSDAKAVTTAMTDAKAAKISAALIAELETIAKDAGLIK
;
A
#
# COMPACT_ATOMS: atom_id res chain seq x y z
N ALA A 1 -10.26 30.84 6.19
CA ALA A 1 -10.03 31.34 4.83
C ALA A 1 -8.60 31.81 4.74
N SER A 2 -7.81 31.32 3.79
CA SER A 2 -6.46 31.82 3.57
C SER A 2 -6.55 33.26 3.04
N ALA A 3 -5.69 34.16 3.54
CA ALA A 3 -5.61 35.56 3.14
C ALA A 3 -4.43 35.81 2.20
N ASP A 4 -4.54 36.76 1.27
CA ASP A 4 -3.41 37.19 0.44
C ASP A 4 -2.39 37.91 1.31
N THR A 5 -1.11 37.80 0.95
CA THR A 5 -0.03 38.53 1.64
C THR A 5 0.54 39.60 0.73
N LEU A 6 0.46 40.85 1.17
CA LEU A 6 1.12 41.98 0.51
C LEU A 6 2.38 42.34 1.30
N LEU A 7 3.54 42.24 0.65
CA LEU A 7 4.80 42.79 1.16
C LEU A 7 4.97 44.19 0.59
N LEU A 8 5.03 45.19 1.46
CA LEU A 8 5.31 46.57 1.09
C LEU A 8 6.82 46.82 0.99
N LYS A 9 7.23 47.82 0.21
CA LYS A 9 8.65 48.21 0.04
C LYS A 9 9.32 48.65 1.33
N ASN A 10 8.54 49.10 2.31
CA ASN A 10 9.02 49.43 3.65
C ASN A 10 9.22 48.19 4.55
N GLY A 11 9.01 46.97 4.03
CA GLY A 11 9.14 45.71 4.76
C GLY A 11 7.88 45.25 5.52
N THR A 12 6.81 46.05 5.53
CA THR A 12 5.54 45.68 6.19
C THR A 12 4.85 44.55 5.44
N LYS A 13 4.34 43.56 6.17
CA LYS A 13 3.49 42.49 5.64
C LYS A 13 2.03 42.74 6.05
N LEU A 14 1.13 42.72 5.07
CA LEU A 14 -0.31 42.81 5.29
C LEU A 14 -0.96 41.50 4.86
N GLU A 15 -1.67 40.85 5.77
CA GLU A 15 -2.46 39.65 5.48
C GLU A 15 -3.93 40.07 5.33
N GLY A 16 -4.50 39.91 4.13
CA GLY A 16 -5.85 40.34 3.84
C GLY A 16 -6.35 39.87 2.48
N LYS A 17 -7.65 39.99 2.21
CA LYS A 17 -8.23 39.65 0.90
C LYS A 17 -8.19 40.89 0.00
N ILE A 18 -7.58 40.79 -1.19
CA ILE A 18 -7.69 41.87 -2.17
C ILE A 18 -9.12 41.89 -2.72
N LEU A 19 -9.85 42.96 -2.43
CA LEU A 19 -11.24 43.16 -2.85
C LEU A 19 -11.33 43.75 -4.26
N LYS A 20 -10.42 44.68 -4.60
CA LYS A 20 -10.41 45.38 -5.88
C LYS A 20 -8.99 45.77 -6.28
N GLU A 21 -8.73 45.75 -7.59
CA GLU A 21 -7.50 46.24 -8.18
C GLU A 21 -7.80 47.37 -9.17
N ASP A 22 -7.38 48.57 -8.83
CA ASP A 22 -7.47 49.76 -9.68
C ASP A 22 -6.11 50.03 -10.36
N PRO A 23 -6.01 50.92 -11.36
CA PRO A 23 -4.74 51.16 -12.06
C PRO A 23 -3.59 51.60 -11.14
N GLN A 24 -3.88 52.27 -10.02
CA GLN A 24 -2.89 52.86 -9.10
C GLN A 24 -2.86 52.21 -7.70
N SER A 25 -3.86 51.39 -7.32
CA SER A 25 -3.98 50.87 -5.95
C SER A 25 -4.68 49.52 -5.86
N TYR A 26 -4.45 48.83 -4.74
CA TYR A 26 -5.23 47.67 -4.29
C TYR A 26 -6.12 48.07 -3.12
N LEU A 27 -7.39 47.67 -3.14
CA LEU A 27 -8.27 47.71 -1.98
C LEU A 27 -8.20 46.34 -1.28
N VAL A 28 -7.79 46.31 -0.01
CA VAL A 28 -7.50 45.07 0.72
C VAL A 28 -8.29 45.04 2.03
N GLU A 29 -9.05 43.97 2.26
CA GLU A 29 -9.69 43.68 3.55
C GLU A 29 -8.68 43.02 4.49
N VAL A 30 -8.17 43.75 5.48
CA VAL A 30 -7.20 43.29 6.47
C VAL A 30 -7.90 42.97 7.79
N MET A 31 -7.55 41.86 8.44
CA MET A 31 -8.02 41.57 9.80
C MET A 31 -7.15 42.31 10.82
N VAL A 32 -7.73 43.27 11.54
CA VAL A 32 -7.05 44.04 12.59
C VAL A 32 -7.10 43.28 13.93
N THR A 33 -8.18 42.55 14.17
CA THR A 33 -8.34 41.61 15.29
C THR A 33 -9.15 40.39 14.82
N LYS A 34 -9.31 39.36 15.67
CA LYS A 34 -10.08 38.13 15.32
C LYS A 34 -11.53 38.40 14.86
N SER A 35 -12.11 39.56 15.15
CA SER A 35 -13.49 39.91 14.81
C SER A 35 -13.64 41.22 14.03
N ILE A 36 -12.58 42.01 13.84
CA ILE A 36 -12.63 43.32 13.18
C ILE A 36 -11.87 43.27 11.86
N LYS A 37 -12.60 43.58 10.78
CA LYS A 37 -12.08 43.72 9.42
C LYS A 37 -12.03 45.20 9.04
N GLU A 38 -10.95 45.61 8.42
CA GLU A 38 -10.74 46.98 7.94
C GLU A 38 -10.36 46.94 6.45
N GLU A 39 -10.94 47.82 5.65
CA GLU A 39 -10.53 47.99 4.26
C GLU A 39 -9.40 49.02 4.17
N LYS A 40 -8.29 48.65 3.53
CA LYS A 40 -7.14 49.52 3.29
C LYS A 40 -6.86 49.66 1.81
N THR A 41 -6.71 50.90 1.37
CA THR A 41 -6.22 51.23 0.02
C THR A 41 -4.71 51.33 0.06
N ILE A 42 -4.03 50.47 -0.71
CA ILE A 42 -2.57 50.38 -0.80
C ILE A 42 -2.14 50.77 -2.21
N ALA A 43 -1.27 51.78 -2.36
CA ALA A 43 -0.76 52.18 -3.67
C ALA A 43 0.14 51.08 -4.27
N LYS A 44 0.02 50.82 -5.59
CA LYS A 44 0.86 49.83 -6.28
C LYS A 44 2.34 50.19 -6.22
N SER A 45 2.66 51.48 -6.15
CA SER A 45 4.02 52.00 -5.97
C SER A 45 4.68 51.49 -4.68
N ASP A 46 3.88 51.18 -3.67
CA ASP A 46 4.35 50.85 -2.32
C ASP A 46 4.41 49.34 -2.10
N VAL A 47 3.83 48.55 -3.00
CA VAL A 47 3.86 47.09 -2.96
C VAL A 47 5.14 46.58 -3.60
N ALA A 48 5.91 45.79 -2.85
CA ALA A 48 7.08 45.07 -3.34
C ALA A 48 6.69 43.72 -3.95
N LYS A 49 5.77 42.99 -3.30
CA LYS A 49 5.32 41.65 -3.74
C LYS A 49 3.91 41.37 -3.26
N ILE A 50 3.12 40.66 -4.06
CA ILE A 50 1.83 40.10 -3.65
C ILE A 50 1.89 38.59 -3.81
N ASP A 51 1.69 37.88 -2.71
CA ASP A 51 1.46 36.44 -2.70
C ASP A 51 -0.04 36.21 -2.54
N ARG A 52 -0.74 36.09 -3.67
CA ARG A 52 -2.18 35.78 -3.68
C ARG A 52 -2.40 34.34 -3.28
N VAL A 53 -3.41 34.11 -2.46
CA VAL A 53 -3.95 32.76 -2.26
C VAL A 53 -4.52 32.31 -3.60
N LYS A 54 -4.16 31.10 -3.99
CA LYS A 54 -4.68 30.44 -5.18
C LYS A 54 -5.55 29.27 -4.73
N PRO A 55 -6.87 29.50 -4.57
CA PRO A 55 -7.78 28.48 -4.07
C PRO A 55 -7.76 27.21 -4.92
N ASP A 56 -7.52 27.35 -6.23
CA ASP A 56 -7.36 26.25 -7.17
C ASP A 56 -6.11 25.41 -6.87
N GLU A 57 -4.96 26.03 -6.57
CA GLU A 57 -3.75 25.28 -6.21
C GLU A 57 -3.92 24.53 -4.88
N ILE A 58 -4.60 25.12 -3.89
CA ILE A 58 -4.91 24.47 -2.62
C ILE A 58 -5.85 23.27 -2.84
N ALA A 59 -6.94 23.47 -3.60
CA ALA A 59 -7.90 22.42 -3.91
C ALA A 59 -7.31 21.31 -4.80
N PHE A 60 -6.34 21.65 -5.66
CA PHE A 60 -5.68 20.70 -6.54
C PHE A 60 -4.59 19.87 -5.85
N ALA A 61 -3.93 20.39 -4.81
CA ALA A 61 -2.85 19.69 -4.11
C ALA A 61 -3.15 18.22 -3.71
N PRO A 62 -4.32 17.87 -3.14
CA PRO A 62 -4.66 16.47 -2.89
C PRO A 62 -4.96 15.66 -4.17
N LEU A 63 -5.46 16.30 -5.22
CA LEU A 63 -5.81 15.66 -6.50
C LEU A 63 -4.57 15.32 -7.33
N ALA A 64 -3.49 16.07 -7.18
CA ALA A 64 -2.22 15.80 -7.84
C ALA A 64 -1.66 14.40 -7.56
N LYS A 65 -2.09 13.75 -6.46
CA LYS A 65 -1.71 12.38 -6.07
C LYS A 65 -2.57 11.29 -6.72
N LEU A 66 -3.57 11.65 -7.52
CA LEU A 66 -4.42 10.69 -8.21
C LEU A 66 -3.72 10.05 -9.42
N THR A 67 -2.67 10.70 -9.92
CA THR A 67 -1.80 10.22 -11.01
C THR A 67 -0.32 10.19 -10.58
N PRO A 68 0.48 9.22 -11.04
CA PRO A 68 0.06 8.06 -11.83
C PRO A 68 -0.90 7.18 -11.03
N ALA A 69 -1.89 6.59 -11.71
CA ALA A 69 -2.81 5.67 -11.06
C ALA A 69 -2.04 4.43 -10.57
N PRO A 70 -2.31 3.92 -9.35
CA PRO A 70 -1.77 2.65 -8.89
C PRO A 70 -2.07 1.49 -9.85
N ASP A 71 -1.24 0.45 -9.76
CA ASP A 71 -1.51 -0.81 -10.45
C ASP A 71 -2.80 -1.47 -9.94
N LEU A 72 -3.36 -2.35 -10.78
CA LEU A 72 -4.52 -3.20 -10.48
C LEU A 72 -5.81 -2.47 -10.05
N LEU A 73 -5.93 -1.17 -10.33
CA LEU A 73 -7.20 -0.47 -10.10
C LEU A 73 -8.33 -1.05 -10.95
N SER A 74 -9.49 -1.23 -10.31
CA SER A 74 -10.75 -1.55 -10.97
C SER A 74 -11.33 -0.36 -11.72
N ALA A 75 -12.19 -0.62 -12.71
CA ALA A 75 -12.94 0.42 -13.41
C ALA A 75 -13.74 1.33 -12.46
N GLY A 76 -14.29 0.78 -11.37
CA GLY A 76 -14.99 1.56 -10.34
C GLY A 76 -14.08 2.54 -9.60
N GLU A 77 -12.85 2.14 -9.28
CA GLU A 77 -11.87 3.01 -8.64
C GLU A 77 -11.39 4.12 -9.58
N TYR A 78 -11.25 3.84 -10.88
CA TYR A 78 -11.01 4.89 -11.88
C TYR A 78 -12.15 5.91 -11.91
N LYS A 79 -13.41 5.46 -11.95
CA LYS A 79 -14.59 6.35 -11.91
C LYS A 79 -14.55 7.30 -10.71
N ILE A 80 -14.22 6.79 -9.52
CA ILE A 80 -14.09 7.61 -8.30
C ILE A 80 -13.00 8.69 -8.46
N ARG A 81 -11.87 8.37 -9.08
CA ARG A 81 -10.77 9.33 -9.32
C ARG A 81 -11.16 10.39 -10.34
N ILE A 82 -11.75 9.95 -11.45
CA ILE A 82 -12.23 10.79 -12.54
C ILE A 82 -13.25 11.81 -12.02
N SER A 83 -14.25 11.37 -11.26
CA SER A 83 -15.27 12.27 -10.71
C SER A 83 -14.70 13.34 -9.77
N LYS A 84 -13.56 13.10 -9.10
CA LYS A 84 -12.89 14.12 -8.29
C LYS A 84 -12.25 15.21 -9.16
N LEU A 85 -11.64 14.84 -10.28
CA LEU A 85 -11.05 15.79 -11.23
C LEU A 85 -12.12 16.57 -11.99
N GLU A 86 -13.21 15.92 -12.40
CA GLU A 86 -14.34 16.58 -13.06
C GLU A 86 -14.95 17.67 -12.16
N LYS A 87 -15.19 17.34 -10.88
CA LYS A 87 -15.68 18.32 -9.89
C LYS A 87 -14.71 19.51 -9.75
N PHE A 88 -13.41 19.25 -9.68
CA PHE A 88 -12.41 20.32 -9.61
C PHE A 88 -12.41 21.21 -10.85
N ILE A 89 -12.49 20.62 -12.06
CA ILE A 89 -12.53 21.38 -13.32
C ILE A 89 -13.81 22.22 -13.42
N GLN A 90 -14.94 21.70 -12.92
CA GLN A 90 -16.19 22.44 -12.85
C GLN A 90 -16.12 23.62 -11.87
N GLU A 91 -15.48 23.43 -10.70
CA GLU A 91 -15.32 24.46 -9.67
C GLU A 91 -14.29 25.53 -10.07
N PHE A 92 -13.23 25.14 -10.79
CA PHE A 92 -12.16 26.03 -11.24
C PHE A 92 -11.96 25.92 -12.77
N PRO A 93 -12.87 26.43 -13.62
CA PRO A 93 -12.80 26.24 -15.07
C PRO A 93 -11.62 26.97 -15.74
N THR A 94 -11.14 28.06 -15.14
CA THR A 94 -10.03 28.90 -15.64
C THR A 94 -8.90 29.02 -14.61
N GLY A 95 -8.82 28.09 -13.66
CA GLY A 95 -7.76 28.04 -12.65
C GLY A 95 -6.39 27.73 -13.26
N THR A 96 -5.34 28.13 -12.56
CA THR A 96 -3.95 27.85 -12.95
C THR A 96 -3.63 26.35 -12.95
N SER A 97 -4.27 25.58 -12.07
CA SER A 97 -4.13 24.13 -11.98
C SER A 97 -5.05 23.35 -12.94
N THR A 98 -6.01 24.02 -13.59
CA THR A 98 -7.02 23.37 -14.45
C THR A 98 -6.45 22.67 -15.68
N PRO A 99 -5.47 23.23 -16.41
CA PRO A 99 -4.85 22.50 -17.52
C PRO A 99 -4.23 21.17 -17.08
N ARG A 100 -3.60 21.14 -15.89
CA ARG A 100 -3.01 19.93 -15.31
C ARG A 100 -4.09 18.93 -14.90
N ALA A 101 -5.19 19.40 -14.30
CA ALA A 101 -6.33 18.54 -13.96
C ALA A 101 -6.97 17.91 -15.20
N LYS A 102 -7.08 18.65 -16.32
CA LYS A 102 -7.58 18.13 -17.60
C LYS A 102 -6.67 17.07 -18.20
N ALA A 103 -5.34 17.28 -18.18
CA ALA A 103 -4.39 16.27 -18.63
C ALA A 103 -4.49 14.97 -17.81
N MET A 104 -4.56 15.10 -16.48
CA MET A 104 -4.77 13.94 -15.60
C MET A 104 -6.09 13.22 -15.84
N LEU A 105 -7.17 13.97 -16.14
CA LEU A 105 -8.48 13.42 -16.46
C LEU A 105 -8.40 12.59 -17.76
N GLU A 106 -7.77 13.12 -18.79
CA GLU A 106 -7.60 12.43 -20.08
C GLU A 106 -6.80 11.12 -19.91
N ASP A 107 -5.70 11.15 -19.15
CA ASP A 107 -4.89 9.97 -18.87
C ASP A 107 -5.70 8.89 -18.13
N LEU A 108 -6.44 9.28 -17.08
CA LEU A 108 -7.26 8.34 -16.32
C LEU A 108 -8.43 7.78 -17.13
N GLN A 109 -9.02 8.57 -18.04
CA GLN A 109 -10.09 8.10 -18.93
C GLN A 109 -9.58 7.07 -19.94
N LYS A 110 -8.38 7.26 -20.49
CA LYS A 110 -7.72 6.27 -21.37
C LYS A 110 -7.43 4.97 -20.62
N GLU A 111 -6.86 5.06 -19.42
CA GLU A 111 -6.59 3.89 -18.59
C GLU A 111 -7.89 3.17 -18.19
N GLN A 112 -8.95 3.90 -17.83
CA GLN A 112 -10.25 3.33 -17.50
C GLN A 112 -10.84 2.55 -18.68
N ALA A 113 -10.85 3.12 -19.88
CA ALA A 113 -11.42 2.47 -21.06
C ALA A 113 -10.74 1.12 -21.33
N ALA A 114 -9.41 1.07 -21.24
CA ALA A 114 -8.68 -0.17 -21.42
C ALA A 114 -8.96 -1.20 -20.30
N VAL A 115 -9.22 -0.75 -19.07
CA VAL A 115 -9.63 -1.62 -17.96
C VAL A 115 -11.06 -2.13 -18.13
N GLU A 116 -11.97 -1.32 -18.68
CA GLU A 116 -13.33 -1.74 -19.02
C GLU A 116 -13.34 -2.79 -20.15
N GLU A 117 -12.35 -2.76 -21.05
CA GLU A 117 -12.10 -3.80 -22.05
C GLU A 117 -11.39 -5.07 -21.48
N GLY A 118 -11.20 -5.13 -20.16
CA GLY A 118 -10.59 -6.27 -19.48
C GLY A 118 -9.06 -6.20 -19.34
N GLY A 119 -8.45 -5.08 -19.74
CA GLY A 119 -7.06 -4.77 -19.44
C GLY A 119 -6.82 -4.51 -17.96
N VAL A 120 -5.55 -4.45 -17.58
CA VAL A 120 -5.13 -4.24 -16.19
C VAL A 120 -3.82 -3.48 -16.14
N LYS A 121 -3.70 -2.52 -15.22
CA LYS A 121 -2.46 -1.78 -15.03
C LYS A 121 -1.45 -2.58 -14.21
N LEU A 122 -0.26 -2.76 -14.74
CA LEU A 122 0.85 -3.49 -14.12
C LEU A 122 2.17 -2.78 -14.39
N ASN A 123 2.93 -2.51 -13.33
CA ASN A 123 4.21 -1.81 -13.36
C ASN A 123 4.11 -0.48 -14.15
N GLY A 124 3.00 0.24 -13.98
CA GLY A 124 2.73 1.51 -14.65
C GLY A 124 2.18 1.43 -16.08
N ASN A 125 2.09 0.24 -16.68
CA ASN A 125 1.61 0.04 -18.05
C ASN A 125 0.28 -0.70 -18.08
N ILE A 126 -0.56 -0.43 -19.08
CA ILE A 126 -1.77 -1.19 -19.31
C ILE A 126 -1.43 -2.48 -20.07
N ILE A 127 -1.75 -3.62 -19.47
CA ILE A 127 -1.67 -4.94 -20.07
C ILE A 127 -3.08 -5.29 -20.61
N PRO A 128 -3.23 -5.58 -21.91
CA PRO A 128 -4.53 -5.92 -22.47
C PRO A 128 -5.02 -7.28 -21.96
N ALA A 129 -6.33 -7.53 -22.08
CA ALA A 129 -6.97 -8.78 -21.63
C ALA A 129 -6.30 -10.04 -22.20
N SER A 130 -5.90 -9.99 -23.48
CA SER A 130 -5.23 -11.08 -24.20
C SER A 130 -3.86 -11.45 -23.64
N GLU A 131 -3.21 -10.55 -22.90
CA GLU A 131 -1.86 -10.77 -22.36
C GLU A 131 -1.88 -11.13 -20.86
N ARG A 132 -3.06 -11.29 -20.26
CA ARG A 132 -3.17 -11.57 -18.82
C ARG A 132 -2.52 -12.89 -18.42
N GLU A 133 -2.75 -13.96 -19.19
CA GLU A 133 -2.13 -15.25 -18.90
C GLU A 133 -0.60 -15.20 -19.05
N ALA A 134 -0.11 -14.49 -20.08
CA ALA A 134 1.31 -14.25 -20.24
C ALA A 134 1.91 -13.45 -19.07
N ASN A 135 1.13 -12.63 -18.36
CA ASN A 135 1.60 -11.81 -17.24
C ASN A 135 1.15 -12.29 -15.86
N LYS A 136 0.50 -13.46 -15.75
CA LYS A 136 -0.21 -13.85 -14.53
C LYS A 136 0.66 -13.99 -13.29
N VAL A 137 1.92 -14.40 -13.46
CA VAL A 137 2.89 -14.50 -12.35
C VAL A 137 3.17 -13.13 -11.76
N GLU A 138 3.44 -12.14 -12.61
CA GLU A 138 3.71 -10.77 -12.19
C GLU A 138 2.45 -10.11 -11.62
N LEU A 139 1.27 -10.37 -12.22
CA LEU A 139 -0.02 -9.89 -11.72
C LEU A 139 -0.33 -10.43 -10.32
N ALA A 140 -0.14 -11.74 -10.10
CA ALA A 140 -0.38 -12.36 -8.79
C ALA A 140 0.59 -11.83 -7.73
N ALA A 141 1.87 -11.70 -8.08
CA ALA A 141 2.88 -11.12 -7.20
C ALA A 141 2.56 -9.65 -6.85
N ARG A 142 2.13 -8.86 -7.83
CA ARG A 142 1.73 -7.45 -7.62
C ARG A 142 0.47 -7.35 -6.75
N ALA A 143 -0.49 -8.25 -6.91
CA ALA A 143 -1.69 -8.27 -6.08
C ALA A 143 -1.36 -8.51 -4.60
N LEU A 144 -0.50 -9.50 -4.31
CA LEU A 144 0.00 -9.76 -2.96
C LEU A 144 0.76 -8.55 -2.41
N GLU A 145 1.62 -7.93 -3.22
CA GLU A 145 2.40 -6.76 -2.82
C GLU A 145 1.52 -5.54 -2.45
N LEU A 146 0.46 -5.29 -3.22
CA LEU A 146 -0.51 -4.24 -2.89
C LEU A 146 -1.30 -4.56 -1.61
N SER A 147 -1.66 -5.84 -1.41
CA SER A 147 -2.34 -6.30 -0.19
C SER A 147 -1.45 -6.14 1.05
N ILE A 148 -0.17 -6.48 0.97
CA ILE A 148 0.84 -6.23 2.02
C ILE A 148 0.88 -4.74 2.39
N ARG A 149 0.89 -3.85 1.39
CA ARG A 149 0.84 -2.40 1.62
C ARG A 149 -0.46 -1.95 2.28
N ALA A 150 -1.59 -2.55 1.92
CA ALA A 150 -2.88 -2.24 2.52
C ALA A 150 -2.90 -2.64 4.00
N HIS A 151 -2.52 -3.89 4.32
CA HIS A 151 -2.42 -4.38 5.69
C HIS A 151 -1.44 -3.54 6.53
N PHE A 152 -0.27 -3.19 5.98
CA PHE A 152 0.68 -2.33 6.68
C PHE A 152 0.08 -0.96 7.03
N LYS A 153 -0.62 -0.32 6.08
CA LYS A 153 -1.30 0.97 6.33
C LYS A 153 -2.42 0.85 7.36
N ALA A 154 -3.08 -0.31 7.43
CA ALA A 154 -4.09 -0.62 8.43
C ALA A 154 -3.50 -1.02 9.80
N SER A 155 -2.16 -1.05 9.94
CA SER A 155 -1.45 -1.57 11.12
C SER A 155 -1.72 -3.07 11.41
N GLU A 156 -2.18 -3.81 10.40
CA GLU A 156 -2.44 -5.25 10.46
C GLU A 156 -1.16 -6.03 10.15
N PHE A 157 -0.11 -5.83 10.97
CA PHE A 157 1.23 -6.29 10.66
C PHE A 157 1.34 -7.82 10.51
N LEU A 158 0.63 -8.59 11.34
CA LEU A 158 0.62 -10.06 11.21
C LEU A 158 0.09 -10.50 9.83
N ALA A 159 -0.97 -9.86 9.32
CA ALA A 159 -1.53 -10.19 8.02
C ALA A 159 -0.54 -9.83 6.89
N ALA A 160 0.05 -8.63 6.95
CA ALA A 160 1.09 -8.20 6.00
C ALA A 160 2.28 -9.17 5.95
N LEU A 161 2.75 -9.64 7.12
CA LEU A 161 3.89 -10.56 7.22
C LEU A 161 3.57 -11.98 6.74
N ARG A 162 2.32 -12.44 6.93
CA ARG A 162 1.83 -13.71 6.38
C ARG A 162 1.75 -13.66 4.86
N GLU A 163 1.20 -12.59 4.29
CA GLU A 163 1.19 -12.42 2.83
C GLU A 163 2.59 -12.27 2.24
N PHE A 164 3.49 -11.55 2.92
CA PHE A 164 4.89 -11.49 2.51
C PHE A 164 5.55 -12.88 2.49
N SER A 165 5.19 -13.76 3.42
CA SER A 165 5.67 -15.15 3.42
C SER A 165 5.18 -15.96 2.22
N VAL A 166 3.95 -15.71 1.75
CA VAL A 166 3.40 -16.29 0.52
C VAL A 166 4.13 -15.72 -0.70
N LEU A 167 4.30 -14.39 -0.74
CA LEU A 167 5.02 -13.71 -1.82
C LEU A 167 6.47 -14.21 -1.95
N GLU A 168 7.16 -14.41 -0.84
CA GLU A 168 8.50 -15.01 -0.84
C GLU A 168 8.47 -16.46 -1.36
N LYS A 169 7.54 -17.27 -0.86
CA LYS A 169 7.48 -18.70 -1.21
C LYS A 169 7.26 -18.91 -2.71
N ASP A 170 6.30 -18.20 -3.28
CA ASP A 170 5.81 -18.48 -4.63
C ASP A 170 6.36 -17.50 -5.69
N TYR A 171 6.91 -16.35 -5.27
CA TYR A 171 7.29 -15.25 -6.16
C TYR A 171 8.63 -14.55 -5.79
N SER A 172 9.54 -15.23 -5.06
CA SER A 172 10.82 -14.67 -4.54
C SER A 172 11.76 -13.96 -5.53
N THR A 173 11.55 -14.09 -6.83
CA THR A 173 12.42 -13.48 -7.86
C THR A 173 11.70 -12.42 -8.70
N THR A 174 10.40 -12.22 -8.46
CA THR A 174 9.59 -11.18 -9.13
C THR A 174 9.98 -9.78 -8.65
N LEU A 175 9.67 -8.75 -9.45
CA LEU A 175 9.88 -7.36 -9.04
C LEU A 175 9.04 -6.98 -7.80
N PRO A 176 7.73 -7.31 -7.70
CA PRO A 176 6.93 -7.06 -6.51
C PRO A 176 7.54 -7.61 -5.22
N PHE A 177 8.12 -8.81 -5.23
CA PHE A 177 8.84 -9.33 -4.06
C PHE A 177 9.99 -8.41 -3.65
N LYS A 178 10.83 -8.00 -4.61
CA LYS A 178 11.98 -7.11 -4.35
C LYS A 178 11.52 -5.77 -3.77
N GLU A 179 10.44 -5.20 -4.31
CA GLU A 179 9.83 -3.94 -3.84
C GLU A 179 9.13 -4.04 -2.49
N SER A 180 8.71 -5.24 -2.08
CA SER A 180 8.04 -5.49 -0.80
C SER A 180 9.02 -5.65 0.37
N ILE A 181 10.32 -5.89 0.13
CA ILE A 181 11.30 -6.10 1.22
C ILE A 181 11.39 -4.91 2.19
N PRO A 182 11.46 -3.64 1.74
CA PRO A 182 11.52 -2.51 2.66
C PRO A 182 10.29 -2.42 3.57
N ILE A 183 9.09 -2.64 3.03
CA ILE A 183 7.85 -2.58 3.83
C ILE A 183 7.73 -3.80 4.76
N ALA A 184 8.20 -4.98 4.33
CA ALA A 184 8.28 -6.14 5.21
C ALA A 184 9.20 -5.87 6.40
N LYS A 185 10.38 -5.27 6.20
CA LYS A 185 11.27 -4.88 7.31
C LYS A 185 10.59 -3.94 8.29
N GLN A 186 9.92 -2.90 7.77
CA GLN A 186 9.15 -1.95 8.61
C GLN A 186 8.02 -2.65 9.37
N ALA A 187 7.31 -3.59 8.73
CA ALA A 187 6.27 -4.37 9.36
C ALA A 187 6.82 -5.25 10.49
N ILE A 188 7.99 -5.88 10.30
CA ILE A 188 8.65 -6.67 11.34
C ILE A 188 9.05 -5.79 12.53
N GLU A 189 9.65 -4.62 12.27
CA GLU A 189 10.07 -3.69 13.32
C GLU A 189 8.86 -3.19 14.14
N ALA A 190 7.79 -2.77 13.46
CA ALA A 190 6.57 -2.29 14.11
C ALA A 190 5.87 -3.42 14.89
N TYR A 191 5.80 -4.63 14.32
CA TYR A 191 5.21 -5.77 14.99
C TYR A 191 6.03 -6.23 16.19
N SER A 192 7.36 -6.27 16.07
CA SER A 192 8.26 -6.61 17.18
C SER A 192 8.10 -5.64 18.35
N ALA A 193 7.95 -4.34 18.08
CA ALA A 193 7.64 -3.35 19.10
C ALA A 193 6.31 -3.64 19.82
N GLN A 194 5.23 -3.95 19.08
CA GLN A 194 3.95 -4.33 19.66
C GLN A 194 4.05 -5.59 20.53
N ILE A 195 4.72 -6.64 20.05
CA ILE A 195 4.88 -7.89 20.82
C ILE A 195 5.74 -7.68 22.06
N SER A 196 6.77 -6.82 21.98
CA SER A 196 7.61 -6.48 23.13
C SER A 196 6.83 -5.79 24.24
N GLU A 197 5.93 -4.87 23.90
CA GLU A 197 5.04 -4.20 24.87
C GLU A 197 4.05 -5.20 25.52
N ILE A 198 3.45 -6.06 24.72
CA ILE A 198 2.55 -7.11 25.21
C ILE A 198 3.32 -8.06 26.16
N SER A 199 4.53 -8.46 25.79
CA SER A 199 5.36 -9.36 26.58
C SER A 199 5.79 -8.72 27.90
N ALA A 200 6.19 -7.45 27.89
CA ALA A 200 6.59 -6.72 29.09
C ALA A 200 5.44 -6.57 30.12
N SER A 201 4.20 -6.43 29.64
CA SER A 201 3.02 -6.32 30.51
C SER A 201 2.44 -7.67 30.96
N LEU A 202 2.90 -8.80 30.41
CA LEU A 202 2.36 -10.13 30.70
C LEU A 202 2.34 -10.47 32.21
N PRO A 203 3.43 -10.28 32.99
CA PRO A 203 3.41 -10.64 34.41
C PRO A 203 2.32 -9.90 35.19
N LYS A 204 2.16 -8.59 34.91
CA LYS A 204 1.11 -7.78 35.54
C LYS A 204 -0.28 -8.27 35.13
N ARG A 205 -0.51 -8.57 33.86
CA ARG A 205 -1.82 -9.04 33.38
C ARG A 205 -2.20 -10.41 33.95
N LEU A 206 -1.24 -11.29 34.18
CA LEU A 206 -1.46 -12.56 34.86
C LEU A 206 -1.82 -12.36 36.33
N GLU A 207 -1.14 -11.44 37.03
CA GLU A 207 -1.48 -11.12 38.42
C GLU A 207 -2.85 -10.43 38.54
N ASP A 208 -3.16 -9.48 37.66
CA ASP A 208 -4.46 -8.80 37.62
C ASP A 208 -5.60 -9.82 37.37
N ARG A 209 -5.38 -10.79 36.47
CA ARG A 209 -6.33 -11.90 36.22
C ARG A 209 -6.53 -12.75 37.47
N LYS A 210 -5.45 -13.10 38.18
CA LYS A 210 -5.49 -13.89 39.41
C LYS A 210 -6.23 -13.16 40.53
N VAL A 211 -5.84 -11.93 40.83
CA VAL A 211 -6.48 -11.08 41.85
C VAL A 211 -7.96 -10.84 41.51
N GLY A 212 -8.28 -10.67 40.24
CA GLY A 212 -9.66 -10.58 39.75
C GLY A 212 -10.49 -11.80 40.14
N LEU A 213 -9.99 -13.01 39.87
CA LEU A 213 -10.66 -14.26 40.26
C LEU A 213 -10.79 -14.40 41.79
N GLU A 214 -9.77 -14.02 42.55
CA GLU A 214 -9.80 -14.10 44.02
C GLU A 214 -10.90 -13.22 44.63
N ARG A 215 -11.16 -12.04 44.05
CA ARG A 215 -12.19 -11.09 44.50
C ARG A 215 -13.61 -11.46 44.10
N MET A 216 -13.80 -12.42 43.20
CA MET A 216 -15.13 -12.87 42.77
C MET A 216 -15.83 -13.74 43.81
N SER A 217 -17.17 -13.80 43.71
CA SER A 217 -17.99 -14.79 44.41
C SER A 217 -17.58 -16.22 44.01
N SER A 218 -17.96 -17.23 44.79
CA SER A 218 -17.59 -18.63 44.50
C SER A 218 -18.09 -19.09 43.12
N ASP A 219 -19.35 -18.80 42.79
CA ASP A 219 -19.96 -19.23 41.54
C ASP A 219 -19.36 -18.50 40.33
N ASP A 220 -19.17 -17.17 40.44
CA ASP A 220 -18.54 -16.38 39.38
C ASP A 220 -17.08 -16.76 39.15
N ARG A 221 -16.34 -17.04 40.24
CA ARG A 221 -14.95 -17.51 40.17
C ARG A 221 -14.87 -18.84 39.42
N ASN A 222 -15.73 -19.80 39.74
CA ASN A 222 -15.75 -21.10 39.08
C ASN A 222 -16.09 -20.98 37.59
N ASN A 223 -17.10 -20.18 37.24
CA ASN A 223 -17.47 -19.93 35.85
C ASN A 223 -16.35 -19.24 35.06
N SER A 224 -15.75 -18.19 35.64
CA SER A 224 -14.67 -17.43 35.00
C SER A 224 -13.40 -18.26 34.85
N ALA A 225 -13.02 -19.04 35.87
CA ALA A 225 -11.85 -19.92 35.82
C ALA A 225 -12.00 -21.00 34.73
N ARG A 226 -13.20 -21.58 34.58
CA ARG A 226 -13.50 -22.52 33.51
C ARG A 226 -13.37 -21.87 32.13
N ALA A 227 -13.99 -20.70 31.93
CA ALA A 227 -13.91 -19.98 30.66
C ALA A 227 -12.47 -19.60 30.28
N ILE A 228 -11.67 -19.17 31.26
CA ILE A 228 -10.24 -18.91 31.08
C ILE A 228 -9.49 -20.18 30.67
N GLY A 229 -9.73 -21.30 31.37
CA GLY A 229 -9.11 -22.58 31.03
C GLY A 229 -9.46 -23.06 29.62
N GLU A 230 -10.71 -22.88 29.17
CA GLU A 230 -11.14 -23.17 27.81
C GLU A 230 -10.43 -22.28 26.78
N GLN A 231 -10.29 -20.99 27.07
CA GLN A 231 -9.55 -20.05 26.21
C GLN A 231 -8.06 -20.44 26.12
N ASP A 232 -7.40 -20.69 27.25
CA ASP A 232 -5.98 -21.02 27.29
C ASP A 232 -5.71 -22.35 26.53
N ALA A 233 -6.60 -23.34 26.65
CA ALA A 233 -6.51 -24.59 25.89
C ALA A 233 -6.71 -24.39 24.38
N ALA A 234 -7.63 -23.52 23.96
CA ALA A 234 -7.84 -23.20 22.56
C ALA A 234 -6.63 -22.46 21.95
N VAL A 235 -6.02 -21.56 22.73
CA VAL A 235 -4.79 -20.85 22.33
C VAL A 235 -3.63 -21.83 22.16
N GLU A 236 -3.41 -22.73 23.12
CA GLU A 236 -2.32 -23.71 23.05
C GLU A 236 -2.50 -24.66 21.88
N LYS A 237 -3.74 -25.09 21.62
CA LYS A 237 -4.09 -25.90 20.45
C LYS A 237 -3.74 -25.17 19.15
N ARG A 238 -4.19 -23.92 18.99
CA ARG A 238 -3.88 -23.11 17.79
C ARG A 238 -2.38 -22.92 17.61
N PHE A 239 -1.66 -22.57 18.67
CA PHE A 239 -0.20 -22.41 18.63
C PHE A 239 0.50 -23.69 18.15
N THR A 240 0.11 -24.83 18.71
CA THR A 240 0.66 -26.14 18.32
C THR A 240 0.33 -26.50 16.87
N GLU A 241 -0.89 -26.23 16.41
CA GLU A 241 -1.32 -26.48 15.03
C GLU A 241 -0.55 -25.61 14.03
N GLU A 242 -0.44 -24.30 14.28
CA GLU A 242 0.31 -23.38 13.42
C GLU A 242 1.78 -23.80 13.29
N LYS A 243 2.42 -24.24 14.39
CA LYS A 243 3.78 -24.76 14.35
C LYS A 243 3.90 -26.06 13.54
N LYS A 244 2.95 -27.00 13.70
CA LYS A 244 2.93 -28.25 12.92
C LYS A 244 2.72 -28.00 11.43
N SER A 245 1.92 -27.00 11.08
CA SER A 245 1.66 -26.59 9.69
C SER A 245 2.78 -25.76 9.07
N GLY A 246 3.86 -25.45 9.82
CA GLY A 246 4.99 -24.67 9.31
C GLY A 246 4.65 -23.19 9.06
N VAL A 247 3.64 -22.64 9.76
CA VAL A 247 3.32 -21.21 9.69
C VAL A 247 4.48 -20.42 10.28
N LYS A 248 5.14 -19.60 9.46
CA LYS A 248 6.28 -18.76 9.87
C LYS A 248 5.89 -17.75 10.95
N TRP A 249 4.83 -16.96 10.68
CA TRP A 249 4.30 -15.94 11.59
C TRP A 249 3.07 -16.46 12.32
N ILE A 250 3.28 -17.02 13.51
CA ILE A 250 2.22 -17.54 14.39
C ILE A 250 1.32 -16.40 14.92
N THR A 251 0.14 -16.78 15.42
CA THR A 251 -0.81 -15.86 16.07
C THR A 251 -0.49 -15.77 17.56
N PRO A 252 0.16 -14.70 18.05
CA PRO A 252 0.44 -14.55 19.47
C PRO A 252 -0.86 -14.34 20.24
N ASP A 253 -0.89 -14.85 21.48
CA ASP A 253 -1.93 -14.51 22.43
C ASP A 253 -1.34 -13.72 23.58
N SER A 254 -2.08 -12.71 24.00
CA SER A 254 -1.64 -11.76 25.00
C SER A 254 -1.37 -12.42 26.37
N PHE A 255 -1.95 -13.57 26.70
CA PHE A 255 -1.71 -14.30 27.95
C PHE A 255 -0.82 -15.54 27.78
N HIS A 256 -0.41 -15.86 26.54
CA HIS A 256 0.34 -17.07 26.26
C HIS A 256 1.82 -16.80 25.98
N LYS A 257 2.65 -16.98 27.01
CA LYS A 257 4.09 -16.66 26.98
C LYS A 257 4.83 -17.30 25.81
N ALA A 258 4.60 -18.60 25.54
CA ALA A 258 5.34 -19.31 24.50
C ALA A 258 5.08 -18.74 23.10
N SER A 259 3.85 -18.30 22.82
CA SER A 259 3.53 -17.66 21.54
C SER A 259 4.17 -16.28 21.37
N LEU A 260 4.29 -15.51 22.46
CA LEU A 260 4.96 -14.22 22.45
C LEU A 260 6.47 -14.39 22.23
N ASP A 261 7.11 -15.27 23.00
CA ASP A 261 8.55 -15.55 22.89
C ASP A 261 8.93 -16.08 21.50
N ASP A 262 8.14 -16.99 20.92
CA ASP A 262 8.38 -17.57 19.61
C ASP A 262 8.25 -16.51 18.51
N THR A 263 7.24 -15.63 18.61
CA THR A 263 7.05 -14.50 17.69
C THR A 263 8.22 -13.51 17.77
N THR A 264 8.66 -13.11 18.96
CA THR A 264 9.82 -12.21 19.14
C THR A 264 11.08 -12.81 18.54
N ARG A 265 11.37 -14.09 18.85
CA ARG A 265 12.55 -14.77 18.32
C ARG A 265 12.53 -14.85 16.79
N PHE A 266 11.38 -15.19 16.21
CA PHE A 266 11.24 -15.27 14.76
C PHE A 266 11.39 -13.90 14.10
N ALA A 267 10.79 -12.85 14.67
CA ALA A 267 10.94 -11.48 14.19
C ALA A 267 12.41 -11.04 14.11
N ASP A 268 13.18 -11.28 15.17
CA ASP A 268 14.61 -10.92 15.21
C ASP A 268 15.44 -11.68 14.18
N GLN A 269 15.17 -12.98 14.01
CA GLN A 269 15.86 -13.82 13.03
C GLN A 269 15.54 -13.37 11.61
N GLU A 270 14.27 -13.10 11.35
CA GLU A 270 13.79 -12.74 10.02
C GLU A 270 14.24 -11.34 9.62
N LEU A 271 14.24 -10.37 10.53
CA LEU A 271 14.76 -9.04 10.27
C LEU A 271 16.25 -9.10 9.89
N LYS A 272 17.05 -9.85 10.65
CA LYS A 272 18.48 -10.08 10.33
C LYS A 272 18.66 -10.74 8.97
N ARG A 273 17.84 -11.75 8.66
CA ARG A 273 17.88 -12.44 7.36
C ARG A 273 17.58 -11.46 6.22
N LEU A 274 16.51 -10.67 6.32
CA LEU A 274 16.13 -9.69 5.29
C LEU A 274 17.15 -8.55 5.17
N GLN A 275 17.82 -8.17 6.25
CA GLN A 275 18.93 -7.20 6.22
C GLN A 275 20.14 -7.74 5.46
N ALA A 276 20.44 -9.03 5.60
CA ALA A 276 21.54 -9.70 4.91
C ALA A 276 21.19 -10.20 3.49
N LEU A 277 19.91 -10.14 3.10
CA LEU A 277 19.42 -10.70 1.85
C LEU A 277 20.03 -9.97 0.64
N LYS A 278 20.70 -10.73 -0.22
CA LYS A 278 21.22 -10.26 -1.51
C LYS A 278 20.34 -10.80 -2.63
N LEU A 279 19.70 -9.90 -3.37
CA LEU A 279 18.84 -10.26 -4.48
C LEU A 279 19.65 -10.29 -5.77
N ASP A 280 19.48 -11.34 -6.56
CA ASP A 280 19.98 -11.37 -7.93
C ASP A 280 19.06 -10.52 -8.82
N SER A 281 19.61 -9.45 -9.40
CA SER A 281 18.87 -8.58 -10.32
C SER A 281 18.66 -9.22 -11.69
N LYS A 282 19.40 -10.29 -12.03
CA LYS A 282 19.32 -10.95 -13.33
C LYS A 282 18.17 -11.95 -13.44
N ILE A 283 17.66 -12.44 -12.31
CA ILE A 283 16.56 -13.40 -12.28
C ILE A 283 15.24 -12.64 -12.11
N ASP A 284 14.30 -12.90 -13.02
CA ASP A 284 12.96 -12.33 -13.07
C ASP A 284 11.96 -13.43 -13.46
N ALA A 285 11.20 -13.92 -12.48
CA ALA A 285 10.15 -14.92 -12.71
C ALA A 285 9.00 -14.41 -13.59
N GLY A 286 8.66 -13.12 -13.55
CA GLY A 286 7.64 -12.55 -14.42
C GLY A 286 8.06 -12.63 -15.89
N LYS A 287 9.33 -12.32 -16.17
CA LYS A 287 9.90 -12.48 -17.52
C LYS A 287 10.01 -13.95 -17.93
N ALA A 288 10.57 -14.80 -17.08
CA ALA A 288 10.75 -16.22 -17.39
C ALA A 288 9.39 -16.91 -17.67
N TRP A 289 8.34 -16.51 -16.95
CA TRP A 289 6.98 -16.97 -17.24
C TRP A 289 6.49 -16.50 -18.61
N ARG A 290 6.63 -15.21 -18.95
CA ARG A 290 6.26 -14.68 -20.28
C ARG A 290 6.97 -15.42 -21.42
N ASP A 291 8.27 -15.64 -21.27
CA ASP A 291 9.08 -16.33 -22.27
C ASP A 291 8.61 -17.79 -22.44
N ALA A 292 8.33 -18.49 -21.34
CA ALA A 292 7.82 -19.85 -21.36
C ALA A 292 6.40 -19.93 -21.94
N TRP A 293 5.53 -18.99 -21.58
CA TRP A 293 4.18 -18.87 -22.13
C TRP A 293 4.21 -18.67 -23.64
N ALA A 294 5.08 -17.80 -24.15
CA ALA A 294 5.28 -17.59 -25.58
C ALA A 294 5.81 -18.85 -26.27
N ALA A 295 6.76 -19.56 -25.64
CA ALA A 295 7.34 -20.77 -26.22
C ALA A 295 6.32 -21.91 -26.38
N VAL A 296 5.45 -22.14 -25.38
CA VAL A 296 4.46 -23.23 -25.44
C VAL A 296 3.31 -22.96 -26.41
N HIS A 297 3.09 -21.70 -26.79
CA HIS A 297 2.15 -21.31 -27.84
C HIS A 297 2.84 -21.12 -29.21
N GLY A 298 4.14 -21.38 -29.28
CA GLY A 298 4.91 -21.42 -30.52
C GLY A 298 4.93 -22.82 -31.13
N SER A 299 5.92 -23.07 -31.99
CA SER A 299 6.09 -24.35 -32.69
C SER A 299 7.44 -25.01 -32.45
N ASP A 300 8.30 -24.45 -31.60
CA ASP A 300 9.68 -24.91 -31.38
C ASP A 300 9.84 -25.64 -30.03
N ALA A 301 9.93 -26.97 -30.10
CA ALA A 301 10.15 -27.84 -28.95
C ALA A 301 11.45 -27.55 -28.17
N LYS A 302 12.51 -27.08 -28.85
CA LYS A 302 13.77 -26.71 -28.22
C LYS A 302 13.65 -25.39 -27.45
N ALA A 303 12.89 -24.44 -27.99
CA ALA A 303 12.57 -23.20 -27.29
C ALA A 303 11.76 -23.48 -26.03
N VAL A 304 10.76 -24.38 -26.08
CA VAL A 304 10.01 -24.82 -24.89
C VAL A 304 10.92 -25.40 -23.82
N THR A 305 11.80 -26.34 -24.18
CA THR A 305 12.70 -27.00 -23.21
C THR A 305 13.62 -25.99 -22.52
N THR A 306 14.17 -25.03 -23.28
CA THR A 306 15.00 -23.94 -22.74
C THR A 306 14.18 -23.07 -21.78
N ALA A 307 13.02 -22.59 -22.23
CA ALA A 307 12.18 -21.70 -21.42
C ALA A 307 11.64 -22.36 -20.14
N MET A 308 11.35 -23.68 -20.16
CA MET A 308 10.99 -24.42 -18.94
C MET A 308 12.16 -24.52 -17.95
N THR A 309 13.39 -24.66 -18.46
CA THR A 309 14.59 -24.68 -17.63
C THR A 309 14.81 -23.32 -16.97
N ASP A 310 14.65 -22.23 -17.74
CA ASP A 310 14.77 -20.86 -17.23
C ASP A 310 13.66 -20.53 -16.23
N ALA A 311 12.42 -20.97 -16.47
CA ALA A 311 11.30 -20.81 -15.56
C ALA A 311 11.54 -21.52 -14.21
N LYS A 312 12.09 -22.75 -14.24
CA LYS A 312 12.52 -23.49 -13.03
C LYS A 312 13.67 -22.78 -12.31
N ALA A 313 14.67 -22.31 -13.05
CA ALA A 313 15.80 -21.55 -12.49
C ALA A 313 15.34 -20.22 -11.86
N ALA A 314 14.29 -19.61 -12.42
CA ALA A 314 13.65 -18.42 -11.87
C ALA A 314 12.78 -18.67 -10.64
N LYS A 315 12.70 -19.93 -10.15
CA LYS A 315 11.92 -20.33 -8.96
C LYS A 315 10.41 -20.07 -9.09
N ILE A 316 9.87 -20.19 -10.30
CA ILE A 316 8.42 -20.25 -10.48
C ILE A 316 7.89 -21.51 -9.78
N SER A 317 6.71 -21.42 -9.15
CA SER A 317 6.13 -22.51 -8.36
C SER A 317 5.90 -23.77 -9.20
N ALA A 318 6.03 -24.94 -8.58
CA ALA A 318 5.86 -26.22 -9.26
C ALA A 318 4.48 -26.38 -9.93
N ALA A 319 3.43 -25.81 -9.33
CA ALA A 319 2.08 -25.83 -9.89
C ALA A 319 1.99 -25.06 -11.22
N LEU A 320 2.61 -23.87 -11.29
CA LEU A 320 2.66 -23.06 -12.50
C LEU A 320 3.52 -23.72 -13.59
N ILE A 321 4.63 -24.33 -13.20
CA ILE A 321 5.45 -25.11 -14.13
C ILE A 321 4.67 -26.30 -14.70
N ALA A 322 3.93 -27.04 -13.87
CA ALA A 322 3.12 -28.17 -14.31
C ALA A 322 2.01 -27.75 -15.30
N GLU A 323 1.47 -26.55 -15.14
CA GLU A 323 0.52 -25.98 -16.08
C GLU A 323 1.15 -25.76 -17.46
N LEU A 324 2.33 -25.13 -17.52
CA LEU A 324 3.07 -24.95 -18.78
C LEU A 324 3.44 -26.29 -19.42
N GLU A 325 3.84 -27.28 -18.62
CA GLU A 325 4.15 -28.63 -19.10
C GLU A 325 2.91 -29.31 -19.70
N THR A 326 1.73 -29.08 -19.13
CA THR A 326 0.46 -29.60 -19.67
C THR A 326 0.16 -28.98 -21.04
N ILE A 327 0.23 -27.65 -21.13
CA ILE A 327 0.00 -26.92 -22.40
C ILE A 327 0.98 -27.40 -23.48
N ALA A 328 2.26 -27.56 -23.14
CA ALA A 328 3.28 -28.02 -24.08
C ALA A 328 3.06 -29.46 -24.56
N LYS A 329 2.56 -30.36 -23.69
CA LYS A 329 2.20 -31.74 -24.06
C LYS A 329 1.00 -31.79 -24.99
N ASP A 330 -0.03 -31.01 -24.68
CA ASP A 330 -1.25 -30.93 -25.51
C ASP A 330 -0.93 -30.37 -26.91
N ALA A 331 0.05 -29.47 -27.00
CA ALA A 331 0.58 -28.96 -28.26
C ALA A 331 1.56 -29.91 -28.98
N GLY A 332 1.91 -31.06 -28.39
CA GLY A 332 2.87 -32.02 -28.94
C GLY A 332 4.32 -31.53 -28.99
N LEU A 333 4.65 -30.48 -28.22
CA LEU A 333 5.97 -29.86 -28.18
C LEU A 333 6.94 -30.58 -27.24
N ILE A 334 6.41 -31.31 -26.27
CA ILE A 334 7.17 -32.19 -25.36
C ILE A 334 6.42 -33.51 -25.14
N LYS A 335 7.13 -34.53 -24.65
CA LYS A 335 6.57 -35.85 -24.36
C LYS A 335 5.94 -35.95 -22.97
#